data_AF-A0A836JHH6-F1
#
_entry.id   AF-A0A836JHH6-F1
#
_cell.length_a   1.000
_cell.length_b   1.000
_cell.length_c   1.000
_cell.angle_alpha   90.00
_cell.angle_beta   90.00
_cell.angle_gamma   90.00
#
_symmetry.space_group_name_H-M   'P 1'
#
loop_
_entity.id
_entity.type
_entity.pdbx_description
1 polymer ?
#
loop_
_entity_poly.entity_id
_entity_poly.type
_entity_poly.pdbx_seq_one_letter_code
_entity_poly.pdbx_strand_id
1 'polypeptide(L)'
;MQYVFQDTLKKMRQIDDKIIYMLNTTIPTESFKGQVDSTTQCKDLFQQIESEHKQRTQAITRCVDITKQRVMQLKNLREKNGDENPTLIKNLRNEQTKLRLLRSELNIEEVIKKRTIQVYYERCRGFYKSLHVDA
;
A
#
# COMPACT_ATOMS: atom_id res chain seq x y z
N MET A 1 13.36 -3.95 -15.55
CA MET A 1 13.14 -3.02 -14.41
C MET A 1 11.68 -2.97 -13.92
N GLN A 2 10.67 -3.20 -14.78
CA GLN A 2 9.24 -3.26 -14.39
C GLN A 2 8.90 -4.48 -13.50
N TYR A 3 9.55 -5.63 -13.74
CA TYR A 3 9.39 -6.86 -12.96
C TYR A 3 9.81 -6.72 -11.49
N VAL A 4 10.94 -6.08 -11.22
CA VAL A 4 11.49 -5.94 -9.85
C VAL A 4 10.54 -5.16 -8.94
N PHE A 5 9.89 -4.11 -9.47
CA PHE A 5 8.94 -3.30 -8.70
C PHE A 5 7.66 -4.07 -8.37
N GLN A 6 7.10 -4.80 -9.35
CA GLN A 6 5.92 -5.65 -9.11
C GLN A 6 6.23 -6.80 -8.16
N ASP A 7 7.41 -7.40 -8.22
CA ASP A 7 7.84 -8.46 -7.30
C ASP A 7 8.04 -7.94 -5.87
N THR A 8 8.63 -6.74 -5.70
CA THR A 8 8.73 -6.10 -4.39
C THR A 8 7.36 -5.84 -3.80
N LEU A 9 6.42 -5.30 -4.59
CA LEU A 9 5.05 -5.08 -4.12
C LEU A 9 4.33 -6.38 -3.80
N LYS A 10 4.53 -7.42 -4.60
CA LYS A 10 3.98 -8.76 -4.32
C LYS A 10 4.51 -9.32 -2.99
N LYS A 11 5.80 -9.13 -2.69
CA LYS A 11 6.40 -9.50 -1.39
C LYS A 11 5.87 -8.65 -0.24
N MET A 12 5.61 -7.36 -0.45
CA MET A 12 4.97 -6.51 0.55
C MET A 12 3.53 -6.98 0.84
N ARG A 13 2.79 -7.47 -0.17
CA ARG A 13 1.45 -8.04 0.02
C ARG A 13 1.44 -9.37 0.77
N GLN A 14 2.51 -10.17 0.69
CA GLN A 14 2.67 -11.36 1.53
C GLN A 14 2.75 -11.00 3.03
N ILE A 15 3.13 -9.77 3.36
CA ILE A 15 3.09 -9.27 4.74
C ILE A 15 1.64 -9.11 5.18
N ASP A 16 0.74 -8.66 4.31
CA ASP A 16 -0.70 -8.56 4.63
C ASP A 16 -1.34 -9.96 4.82
N ASP A 17 -0.96 -10.96 4.03
CA ASP A 17 -1.38 -12.35 4.25
C ASP A 17 -0.85 -12.87 5.61
N LYS A 18 0.37 -12.50 5.99
CA LYS A 18 0.93 -12.80 7.31
C LYS A 18 0.20 -12.03 8.42
N ILE A 19 -0.22 -10.78 8.20
CA ILE A 19 -1.02 -10.00 9.15
C ILE A 19 -2.39 -10.63 9.34
N ILE A 20 -3.05 -11.09 8.26
CA ILE A 20 -4.31 -11.82 8.35
C ILE A 20 -4.09 -13.15 9.10
N TYR A 21 -3.03 -13.89 8.79
CA TYR A 21 -2.69 -15.12 9.51
C TYR A 21 -2.42 -14.86 11.00
N MET A 22 -1.64 -13.83 11.33
CA MET A 22 -1.40 -13.41 12.72
C MET A 22 -2.70 -12.96 13.39
N LEU A 23 -3.54 -12.16 12.75
CA LEU A 23 -4.86 -11.79 13.28
C LEU A 23 -5.73 -13.03 13.56
N ASN A 24 -5.65 -14.05 12.70
CA ASN A 24 -6.38 -15.30 12.87
C ASN A 24 -5.82 -16.19 14.00
N THR A 25 -4.52 -16.13 14.26
CA THR A 25 -3.80 -17.05 15.18
C THR A 25 -3.40 -16.42 16.51
N THR A 26 -3.21 -15.11 16.53
CA THR A 26 -2.63 -14.33 17.63
C THR A 26 -3.69 -13.58 18.43
N ILE A 27 -4.83 -13.21 17.81
CA ILE A 27 -5.98 -12.75 18.59
C ILE A 27 -6.64 -14.00 19.17
N PRO A 28 -6.57 -14.19 20.49
CA PRO A 28 -7.04 -15.44 21.06
C PRO A 28 -8.55 -15.55 20.89
N THR A 29 -9.02 -16.69 20.39
CA THR A 29 -10.41 -17.12 20.54
C THR A 29 -10.77 -17.14 22.03
N GLU A 30 -12.06 -17.06 22.36
CA GLU A 30 -12.60 -16.90 23.73
C GLU A 30 -11.95 -17.78 24.81
N SER A 31 -11.34 -18.89 24.42
CA SER A 31 -10.60 -19.85 25.24
C SER A 31 -9.36 -19.34 25.98
N PHE A 32 -8.83 -18.14 25.70
CA PHE A 32 -7.62 -17.60 26.36
C PHE A 32 -7.84 -16.32 27.17
N LYS A 33 -9.09 -16.04 27.58
CA LYS A 33 -9.41 -14.99 28.57
C LYS A 33 -8.63 -15.24 29.87
N GLY A 34 -7.48 -14.57 30.05
CA GLY A 34 -6.75 -14.56 31.33
C GLY A 34 -5.22 -14.52 31.27
N GLN A 35 -4.57 -14.76 30.12
CA GLN A 35 -3.10 -14.83 30.04
C GLN A 35 -2.42 -13.61 29.41
N VAL A 36 -3.18 -12.69 28.77
CA VAL A 36 -2.63 -11.61 27.95
C VAL A 36 -3.54 -10.38 28.00
N ASP A 37 -2.99 -9.17 28.12
CA ASP A 37 -3.73 -7.91 28.00
C ASP A 37 -4.13 -7.65 26.54
N SER A 38 -5.33 -8.12 26.19
CA SER A 38 -5.90 -7.98 24.84
C SER A 38 -6.09 -6.53 24.40
N THR A 39 -6.23 -5.58 25.33
CA THR A 39 -6.38 -4.15 25.01
C THR A 39 -5.09 -3.59 24.46
N THR A 40 -3.98 -3.82 25.17
CA THR A 40 -2.64 -3.36 24.77
C THR A 40 -2.21 -4.01 23.45
N GLN A 41 -2.43 -5.31 23.27
CA GLN A 41 -2.10 -5.97 22.00
C GLN A 41 -2.91 -5.45 20.83
N CYS A 42 -4.22 -5.26 20.99
CA CYS A 42 -5.06 -4.69 19.93
C CYS A 42 -4.63 -3.26 19.59
N LYS A 43 -4.21 -2.46 20.57
CA LYS A 43 -3.68 -1.12 20.34
C LYS A 43 -2.37 -1.16 19.54
N ASP A 44 -1.41 -1.96 19.97
CA ASP A 44 -0.09 -2.07 19.32
C ASP A 44 -0.23 -2.59 17.89
N LEU A 45 -1.09 -3.58 17.68
CA LEU A 45 -1.38 -4.13 16.36
C LEU A 45 -2.01 -3.09 15.43
N PHE A 46 -2.95 -2.27 15.94
CA PHE A 46 -3.52 -1.17 15.17
C PHE A 46 -2.45 -0.17 14.73
N GLN A 47 -1.57 0.23 15.65
CA GLN A 47 -0.48 1.16 15.36
C GLN A 47 0.50 0.60 14.31
N GLN A 48 0.81 -0.69 14.38
CA GLN A 48 1.63 -1.37 13.38
C GLN A 48 0.96 -1.35 12.01
N ILE A 49 -0.31 -1.77 11.92
CA ILE A 49 -1.11 -1.75 10.68
C ILE A 49 -1.11 -0.35 10.08
N GLU A 50 -1.42 0.69 10.87
CA GLU A 50 -1.44 2.07 10.38
C GLU A 50 -0.08 2.55 9.89
N SER A 51 0.99 2.28 10.66
CA SER A 51 2.34 2.68 10.33
C SER A 51 2.82 2.04 9.02
N GLU A 52 2.60 0.74 8.84
CA GLU A 52 3.00 0.01 7.64
C GLU A 52 2.25 0.50 6.40
N HIS A 53 0.92 0.61 6.47
CA HIS A 53 0.11 1.15 5.37
C HIS A 53 0.50 2.58 5.02
N LYS A 54 0.78 3.42 6.03
CA LYS A 54 1.26 4.79 5.82
C LYS A 54 2.60 4.81 5.10
N GLN A 55 3.56 3.99 5.53
CA GLN A 55 4.88 3.90 4.90
C GLN A 55 4.79 3.42 3.45
N ARG A 56 3.99 2.38 3.17
CA ARG A 56 3.76 1.89 1.79
C ARG A 56 3.13 2.95 0.91
N THR A 57 2.05 3.58 1.39
CA THR A 57 1.34 4.64 0.66
C THR A 57 2.28 5.80 0.32
N GLN A 58 3.09 6.23 1.28
CA GLN A 58 4.08 7.30 1.07
C GLN A 58 5.14 6.91 0.03
N ALA A 59 5.66 5.68 0.07
CA ALA A 59 6.64 5.21 -0.90
C ALA A 59 6.05 5.17 -2.32
N ILE A 60 4.86 4.61 -2.50
CA ILE A 60 4.20 4.54 -3.81
C ILE A 60 3.88 5.95 -4.32
N THR A 61 3.39 6.85 -3.46
CA THR A 61 3.09 8.25 -3.81
C THR A 61 4.34 8.97 -4.31
N ARG A 62 5.48 8.83 -3.61
CA ARG A 62 6.77 9.40 -4.07
C ARG A 62 7.16 8.86 -5.45
N CYS A 63 6.98 7.56 -5.70
CA CYS A 63 7.24 6.99 -7.03
C CYS A 63 6.32 7.57 -8.10
N VAL A 64 5.03 7.75 -7.80
CA VAL A 64 4.05 8.40 -8.70
C VAL A 64 4.52 9.81 -9.05
N ASP A 65 4.91 10.61 -8.05
CA ASP A 65 5.33 12.00 -8.26
C ASP A 65 6.58 12.12 -9.12
N ILE A 66 7.61 11.31 -8.82
CA ILE A 66 8.85 11.27 -9.60
C ILE A 66 8.56 10.87 -11.06
N THR A 67 7.77 9.82 -11.27
CA THR A 67 7.43 9.37 -12.63
C THR A 67 6.53 10.39 -13.34
N LYS A 68 5.60 11.07 -12.63
CA LYS A 68 4.78 12.16 -13.19
C LYS A 68 5.67 13.31 -13.69
N GLN A 69 6.67 13.72 -12.90
CA GLN A 69 7.64 14.74 -13.31
C GLN A 69 8.41 14.33 -14.57
N ARG A 70 8.86 13.08 -14.66
CA ARG A 70 9.53 12.55 -15.87
C ARG A 70 8.62 12.57 -17.10
N VAL A 71 7.35 12.16 -16.95
CA VAL A 71 6.37 12.23 -18.04
C VAL A 71 6.19 13.68 -18.51
N MET A 72 6.10 14.64 -17.58
CA MET A 72 6.00 16.07 -17.92
C MET A 72 7.24 16.57 -18.68
N GLN A 73 8.43 16.21 -18.21
CA GLN A 73 9.69 16.58 -18.89
C GLN A 73 9.75 16.02 -20.32
N LEU A 74 9.39 14.75 -20.51
CA LEU A 74 9.37 14.10 -21.84
C LEU A 74 8.31 14.70 -22.76
N LYS A 75 7.15 15.11 -22.24
CA LYS A 75 6.13 15.85 -23.00
C LYS A 75 6.66 17.20 -23.48
N ASN A 76 7.26 17.98 -22.58
CA ASN A 76 7.82 19.30 -22.91
C ASN A 76 8.95 19.18 -23.95
N LEU A 77 9.80 18.14 -23.87
CA LEU A 77 10.83 17.88 -24.87
C LEU A 77 10.22 17.53 -26.24
N ARG A 78 9.13 16.76 -26.25
CA ARG A 78 8.41 16.40 -27.48
C ARG A 78 7.77 17.61 -28.14
N GLU A 79 7.16 18.49 -27.34
CA GLU A 79 6.58 19.75 -27.83
C GLU A 79 7.62 20.67 -28.47
N LYS A 80 8.86 20.68 -27.94
CA LYS A 80 9.96 21.49 -28.49
C LYS A 80 10.62 20.89 -29.73
N ASN A 81 10.76 19.56 -29.79
CA ASN A 81 11.56 18.87 -30.81
C ASN A 81 10.72 18.23 -31.92
N GLY A 82 9.38 18.26 -31.82
CA GLY A 82 8.48 17.60 -32.76
C GLY A 82 8.41 16.07 -32.58
N ASP A 83 7.63 15.43 -33.45
CA ASP A 83 7.29 13.99 -33.39
C ASP A 83 8.30 13.09 -34.12
N GLU A 84 9.42 13.63 -34.54
CA GLU A 84 10.36 12.93 -35.42
C GLU A 84 11.31 11.98 -34.68
N ASN A 85 11.42 12.07 -33.35
CA ASN A 85 12.33 11.24 -32.57
C ASN A 85 11.62 9.98 -32.00
N PRO A 86 11.80 8.79 -32.58
CA PRO A 86 11.10 7.57 -32.16
C PRO A 86 11.51 7.11 -30.76
N THR A 87 12.74 7.41 -30.34
CA THR A 87 13.26 7.09 -29.02
C THR A 87 12.56 7.91 -27.93
N LEU A 88 12.33 9.21 -28.20
CA LEU A 88 11.58 10.09 -27.29
C LEU A 88 10.15 9.59 -27.10
N ILE A 89 9.47 9.21 -28.19
CA ILE A 89 8.11 8.67 -28.15
C ILE A 89 8.06 7.36 -27.36
N LYS A 90 9.01 6.45 -27.59
CA LYS A 90 9.11 5.18 -26.85
C LYS A 90 9.32 5.42 -25.35
N ASN A 91 10.23 6.31 -24.98
CA ASN A 91 10.50 6.64 -23.58
C ASN A 91 9.27 7.27 -22.90
N LEU A 92 8.56 8.17 -23.59
CA LEU A 92 7.33 8.77 -23.10
C LEU A 92 6.25 7.70 -22.84
N ARG A 93 6.03 6.78 -23.79
CA ARG A 93 5.07 5.67 -23.63
C ARG A 93 5.44 4.76 -22.45
N ASN A 94 6.73 4.49 -22.25
CA ASN A 94 7.22 3.67 -21.14
C ASN A 94 6.94 4.34 -19.79
N GLU A 95 7.30 5.62 -19.62
CA GLU A 95 7.05 6.34 -18.37
C GLU A 95 5.55 6.56 -18.12
N GLN A 96 4.74 6.77 -19.16
CA GLN A 96 3.26 6.81 -19.03
C GLN A 96 2.69 5.48 -18.56
N THR A 97 3.17 4.36 -19.11
CA THR A 97 2.76 3.01 -18.69
C THR A 97 3.15 2.76 -17.24
N LYS A 98 4.38 3.14 -16.86
CA LYS A 98 4.86 3.07 -15.48
C LYS A 98 4.00 3.91 -14.54
N LEU A 99 3.62 5.13 -14.92
CA LEU A 99 2.76 6.00 -14.14
C LEU A 99 1.38 5.37 -13.88
N ARG A 100 0.79 4.75 -14.92
CA ARG A 100 -0.49 4.04 -14.79
C ARG A 100 -0.40 2.88 -13.80
N LEU A 101 0.67 2.10 -13.86
CA LEU A 101 0.89 0.99 -12.93
C LEU A 101 1.05 1.48 -11.50
N LEU A 102 1.87 2.50 -11.27
CA LEU A 102 2.06 3.09 -9.93
C LEU A 102 0.76 3.62 -9.33
N ARG A 103 -0.11 4.22 -10.13
CA ARG A 103 -1.46 4.64 -9.70
C ARG A 103 -2.35 3.46 -9.35
N SER A 104 -2.28 2.37 -10.13
CA SER A 104 -2.99 1.14 -9.80
C SER A 104 -2.53 0.55 -8.47
N GLU A 105 -1.24 0.67 -8.14
CA GLU A 105 -0.72 0.20 -6.85
C GLU A 105 -1.23 1.02 -5.66
N LEU A 106 -1.49 2.33 -5.83
CA LEU A 106 -2.20 3.11 -4.79
C LEU A 106 -3.61 2.58 -4.54
N ASN A 107 -4.36 2.28 -5.61
CA ASN A 107 -5.71 1.72 -5.49
C ASN A 107 -5.68 0.34 -4.81
N ILE A 108 -4.67 -0.48 -5.12
CA ILE A 108 -4.47 -1.78 -4.47
C ILE A 108 -4.17 -1.59 -2.98
N GLU A 109 -3.26 -0.68 -2.62
CA GLU A 109 -2.92 -0.37 -1.22
C GLU A 109 -4.14 0.06 -0.42
N GLU A 110 -5.02 0.88 -1.00
CA GLU A 110 -6.28 1.28 -0.36
C GLU A 110 -7.21 0.10 -0.08
N VAL A 111 -7.37 -0.81 -1.05
CA VAL A 111 -8.19 -2.02 -0.90
C VAL A 111 -7.62 -2.94 0.18
N ILE A 112 -6.30 -3.13 0.20
CA ILE A 112 -5.63 -3.95 1.22
C ILE A 112 -5.82 -3.32 2.59
N LYS A 113 -5.56 -2.01 2.74
CA LYS A 113 -5.77 -1.28 4.00
C LYS A 113 -7.18 -1.47 4.54
N LYS A 114 -8.20 -1.31 3.68
CA LYS A 114 -9.60 -1.49 4.06
C LYS A 114 -9.87 -2.91 4.57
N ARG A 115 -9.37 -3.93 3.88
CA ARG A 115 -9.52 -5.34 4.29
C ARG A 115 -8.82 -5.62 5.62
N THR A 116 -7.57 -5.18 5.77
CA THR A 116 -6.79 -5.37 7.00
C THR A 116 -7.47 -4.71 8.21
N ILE A 117 -7.97 -3.47 8.05
CA ILE A 117 -8.70 -2.75 9.10
C ILE A 117 -10.01 -3.47 9.44
N GLN A 118 -10.73 -4.00 8.45
CA GLN A 118 -11.97 -4.74 8.70
C GLN A 118 -11.72 -5.99 9.56
N VAL A 119 -10.73 -6.81 9.19
CA VAL A 119 -10.37 -8.03 9.96
C VAL A 119 -9.90 -7.64 11.36
N TYR A 120 -9.08 -6.58 11.47
CA TYR A 120 -8.69 -6.04 12.76
C TYR A 120 -9.91 -5.67 13.61
N TYR A 121 -10.86 -4.92 13.07
CA TYR A 121 -12.05 -4.48 13.79
C TYR A 121 -12.91 -5.66 14.26
N GLU A 122 -13.14 -6.66 13.40
CA GLU A 122 -13.90 -7.87 13.75
C GLU A 122 -13.34 -8.58 14.99
N ARG A 123 -12.01 -8.54 15.16
CA ARG A 123 -11.30 -9.21 16.25
C ARG A 123 -11.04 -8.33 17.47
N CYS A 124 -10.79 -7.03 17.27
CA CYS A 124 -10.35 -6.11 18.31
C CYS A 124 -11.44 -5.14 18.82
N ARG A 125 -12.61 -5.04 18.18
CA ARG A 125 -13.67 -4.08 18.58
C ARG A 125 -14.11 -4.16 20.03
N GLY A 126 -14.00 -5.34 20.67
CA GLY A 126 -14.34 -5.56 22.07
C GLY A 126 -13.22 -5.18 23.06
N PHE A 127 -12.00 -4.98 22.57
CA PHE A 127 -10.81 -4.74 23.39
C PHE A 127 -10.22 -3.34 23.18
N TYR A 128 -10.33 -2.78 21.97
CA TYR A 128 -9.80 -1.47 21.64
C TYR A 128 -10.70 -0.76 20.62
N LYS A 129 -11.26 0.39 21.03
CA LYS A 129 -11.95 1.31 20.11
C LYS A 129 -10.95 2.36 19.62
N SER A 130 -10.53 2.23 18.38
CA SER A 130 -9.78 3.29 17.70
C SER A 130 -10.73 4.40 17.25
N LEU A 131 -10.37 5.66 17.52
CA LEU A 131 -11.12 6.86 17.08
C LEU A 131 -11.19 7.01 15.54
N HIS A 132 -10.48 6.19 14.76
CA HIS A 132 -10.38 6.28 13.30
C HIS A 132 -11.22 5.25 12.53
N VAL A 133 -12.04 4.43 13.20
CA VAL A 133 -12.82 3.35 12.54
C VAL A 133 -14.29 3.73 12.27
N ASP A 134 -14.77 4.86 12.81
CA ASP A 134 -16.16 5.31 12.67
C ASP A 134 -16.36 6.46 11.66
N ALA A 135 -15.46 6.67 10.70
CA ALA A 135 -15.59 7.71 9.66
C ALA A 135 -15.44 7.13 8.24
#